data_AF-A0A4P6YR66-F1
#
_entry.id   AF-A0A4P6YR66-F1
#
_cell.length_a   1.000
_cell.length_b   1.000
_cell.length_c   1.000
_cell.angle_alpha   90.00
_cell.angle_beta   90.00
_cell.angle_gamma   90.00
#
_symmetry.space_group_name_H-M   'P 1'
#
loop_
_entity.id
_entity.type
_entity.pdbx_description
1 polymer ?
#
loop_
_entity_poly.entity_id
_entity_poly.type
_entity_poly.pdbx_seq_one_letter_code
_entity_poly.pdbx_strand_id
1 'polypeptide(L)' 'MAKYTIEQKIEIVKEYRTGSISQRGLSKKYNIHDSVIRRWIRKAELHGFDSLKRKHQRDFDVMKSYLY' A
#
# COMPACT_ATOMS: atom_id res chain seq x y z
N MET A 1 10.80 -9.36 3.95
CA MET A 1 10.90 -8.30 2.92
C MET A 1 9.51 -7.81 2.53
N ALA A 2 9.28 -6.49 2.54
CA ALA A 2 8.04 -5.94 2.00
C ALA A 2 8.10 -5.98 0.48
N LYS A 3 7.33 -6.88 -0.15
CA LYS A 3 7.33 -7.11 -1.60
C LYS A 3 6.96 -5.88 -2.44
N TYR A 4 6.41 -4.83 -1.82
CA TYR A 4 6.00 -3.56 -2.44
C TYR A 4 6.23 -2.40 -1.48
N THR A 5 6.86 -1.32 -1.94
CA THR A 5 7.06 -0.08 -1.16
C THR A 5 5.76 0.71 -1.03
N ILE A 6 5.72 1.66 -0.10
CA ILE A 6 4.55 2.52 0.11
C ILE A 6 4.36 3.46 -1.09
N GLU A 7 5.45 4.01 -1.62
CA GLU A 7 5.44 4.88 -2.81
C GLU A 7 4.80 4.19 -4.01
N GLN A 8 5.17 2.94 -4.30
CA GLN A 8 4.56 2.17 -5.38
C GLN A 8 3.04 2.03 -5.22
N LYS A 9 2.55 1.80 -3.99
CA LYS A 9 1.11 1.71 -3.74
C LYS A 9 0.40 3.04 -3.98
N ILE A 10 1.01 4.14 -3.54
CA ILE A 10 0.45 5.48 -3.70
C ILE A 10 0.41 5.86 -5.17
N GLU A 11 1.48 5.56 -5.92
CA GLU A 11 1.58 5.81 -7.35
C GLU A 11 0.50 5.06 -8.13
N ILE A 12 0.29 3.77 -7.85
CA ILE A 12 -0.76 2.96 -8.48
C ILE A 12 -2.16 3.53 -8.21
N VAL A 13 -2.46 3.92 -6.97
CA VAL A 13 -3.76 4.50 -6.62
C VAL A 13 -3.93 5.89 -7.23
N LYS A 14 -2.85 6.68 -7.34
CA LYS A 14 -2.87 7.98 -8.03
C LYS A 14 -3.13 7.80 -9.52
N GLU A 15 -2.43 6.91 -10.22
CA GLU A 15 -2.66 6.63 -11.65
C GLU A 15 -4.08 6.10 -11.91
N TYR A 16 -4.62 5.31 -10.99
CA TYR A 16 -6.01 4.90 -11.07
C TYR A 16 -6.96 6.11 -10.97
N ARG A 17 -6.68 7.04 -10.04
CA ARG A 17 -7.46 8.26 -9.83
C ARG A 17 -7.36 9.27 -10.98
N THR A 18 -6.23 9.34 -11.66
CA THR A 18 -6.09 10.22 -12.84
C THR A 18 -6.87 9.68 -14.05
N GLY A 19 -7.43 8.47 -13.97
CA GLY A 19 -8.24 7.87 -15.03
C GLY A 19 -7.44 7.44 -16.26
N SER A 20 -6.10 7.48 -16.18
CA SER A 20 -5.21 7.22 -17.31
C SER A 20 -5.14 5.75 -17.67
N ILE A 21 -5.28 4.85 -16.67
CA ILE A 21 -5.14 3.41 -16.84
C ILE A 21 -6.19 2.67 -16.00
N SER A 22 -6.84 1.67 -16.60
CA SER A 22 -7.80 0.79 -15.90
C SER A 22 -7.09 -0.13 -14.89
N GLN A 23 -7.83 -0.68 -13.91
CA GLN A 23 -7.27 -1.62 -12.92
C GLN A 23 -6.45 -2.74 -13.59
N ARG A 24 -6.99 -3.29 -14.69
CA ARG A 24 -6.38 -4.36 -15.47
C ARG A 24 -5.09 -3.93 -16.17
N GLY A 25 -5.01 -2.67 -16.61
CA GLY A 25 -3.80 -2.08 -17.17
C GLY A 25 -2.71 -1.88 -16.10
N LEU A 26 -3.11 -1.41 -14.92
CA LEU A 26 -2.20 -1.29 -13.76
C LEU A 26 -1.69 -2.66 -13.32
N SER A 27 -2.55 -3.68 -13.33
CA SER A 27 -2.17 -5.06 -13.01
C SER A 27 -1.07 -5.58 -13.93
N LYS A 28 -1.20 -5.37 -15.23
CA LYS A 28 -0.16 -5.75 -16.20
C LYS A 28 1.11 -4.90 -16.05
N LYS A 29 0.97 -3.58 -15.88
CA LYS A 29 2.09 -2.63 -15.80
C LYS A 29 2.98 -2.89 -14.59
N TYR A 30 2.37 -3.11 -13.43
CA TYR A 30 3.09 -3.32 -12.17
C TYR A 30 3.25 -4.81 -11.81
N ASN A 31 2.71 -5.71 -12.63
CA ASN A 31 2.63 -7.16 -12.37
C ASN A 31 2.03 -7.48 -11.00
N ILE A 32 0.94 -6.79 -10.67
CA ILE A 32 0.22 -6.92 -9.39
C ILE A 32 -1.18 -7.43 -9.69
N HIS A 33 -1.69 -8.34 -8.88
CA HIS A 33 -3.05 -8.86 -9.08
C HIS A 33 -4.11 -7.77 -8.92
N ASP A 34 -5.12 -7.73 -9.79
CA ASP A 34 -6.24 -6.78 -9.72
C ASP A 34 -6.89 -6.72 -8.33
N SER A 35 -7.00 -7.87 -7.66
CA SER A 35 -7.55 -7.97 -6.29
C SER A 35 -6.75 -7.15 -5.28
N VAL A 36 -5.42 -7.08 -5.43
CA VAL A 36 -4.53 -6.31 -4.55
C VAL A 36 -4.67 -4.82 -4.81
N ILE A 37 -4.72 -4.42 -6.09
CA ILE A 37 -4.93 -3.03 -6.51
C ILE A 37 -6.27 -2.52 -6.00
N ARG A 38 -7.34 -3.29 -6.19
CA ARG A 38 -8.69 -2.98 -5.68
C ARG A 38 -8.69 -2.79 -4.17
N ARG A 39 -7.96 -3.62 -3.43
CA ARG A 39 -7.83 -3.47 -1.97
C ARG A 39 -7.13 -2.16 -1.58
N TRP A 40 -6.11 -1.75 -2.32
CA TRP A 40 -5.40 -0.49 -2.07
C TRP A 40 -6.27 0.72 -2.39
N ILE A 41 -6.98 0.72 -3.52
CA ILE A 41 -7.93 1.77 -3.89
C ILE A 41 -9.00 1.92 -2.80
N ARG A 42 -9.67 0.81 -2.41
CA ARG A 42 -10.72 0.85 -1.39
C ARG A 42 -10.21 1.34 -0.04
N LYS A 43 -8.99 0.94 0.36
CA LYS A 43 -8.36 1.46 1.59
C LYS A 43 -8.10 2.96 1.50
N ALA A 44 -7.56 3.42 0.37
CA ALA A 44 -7.29 4.83 0.15
C ALA A 44 -8.56 5.68 0.09
N GLU A 45 -9.67 5.15 -0.43
CA GLU A 45 -10.97 5.83 -0.41
C GLU A 45 -11.56 5.93 1.00
N LEU A 46 -11.46 4.88 1.80
CA LEU A 46 -12.03 4.84 3.15
C LEU A 46 -11.22 5.64 4.19
N HIS A 47 -9.90 5.61 4.08
CA HIS A 47 -8.98 6.09 5.12
C HIS A 47 -7.87 7.02 4.59
N GLY A 48 -7.91 7.39 3.31
CA GLY A 48 -6.86 8.18 2.66
C GLY A 48 -5.59 7.37 2.35
N PHE A 49 -4.64 8.00 1.66
CA PHE A 49 -3.35 7.39 1.29
C PHE A 49 -2.52 6.96 2.51
N ASP A 50 -2.75 7.56 3.68
CA ASP A 50 -2.04 7.22 4.92
C ASP A 50 -2.31 5.77 5.35
N SER A 51 -3.47 5.22 4.99
CA SER A 51 -3.82 3.81 5.23
C SER A 51 -2.99 2.79 4.43
N LEU A 52 -2.28 3.24 3.38
CA LEU A 52 -1.36 2.43 2.60
C LEU A 52 0.04 2.37 3.25
N LYS A 53 0.34 3.31 4.15
CA LYS A 53 1.56 3.26 4.98
C LYS A 53 1.44 2.04 5.89
N ARG A 54 2.46 1.19 5.90
CA ARG A 54 2.54 0.14 6.92
C ARG A 54 2.65 0.84 8.27
N LYS A 55 1.70 0.59 9.19
CA LYS A 55 2.01 0.76 10.62
C LYS A 55 3.15 -0.21 10.93
N HIS A 56 4.34 0.32 11.17
CA HIS A 56 5.46 -0.43 11.71
C HIS A 56 5.08 -0.83 13.14
N GLN A 57 4.30 -1.89 13.30
CA GLN A 57 3.97 -2.44 14.62
C GLN A 57 5.04 -3.46 15.00
N ARG A 58 6.32 -3.03 15.07
CA ARG A 58 7.44 -3.78 15.66
C ARG A 58 8.57 -2.86 16.12
N ASP A 59 8.24 -1.80 16.84
CA ASP A 59 9.26 -1.08 17.64
C ASP A 59 8.92 -1.07 19.14
N PHE A 60 7.80 -1.68 19.55
CA PHE A 60 7.41 -1.73 20.96
C PHE A 60 7.98 -2.92 21.74
N ASP A 61 8.72 -3.82 21.06
CA ASP A 61 9.24 -5.06 21.67
C ASP A 61 10.72 -4.94 22.09
N VAL A 62 11.49 -4.01 21.49
CA VAL A 62 12.92 -3.85 21.81
C VAL A 62 13.13 -2.98 23.07
N MET A 63 12.17 -2.13 23.44
CA MET A 63 12.31 -1.26 24.63
C MET A 63 11.98 -1.94 25.96
N LYS A 64 11.35 -3.13 25.96
CA LYS A 64 11.07 -3.87 27.20
C LYS A 64 12.23 -4.74 27.69
N SER A 65 13.22 -5.05 26.85
CA SER A 65 14.35 -5.90 27.27
C SER A 65 15.48 -5.13 27.98
N TYR A 66 15.39 -3.80 28.05
CA TYR A 66 16.37 -2.96 28.77
C TYR A 66 15.89 -2.54 30.17
N LEU A 67 14.71 -2.99 30.60
CA LEU A 67 14.10 -2.66 31.89
C LEU A 67 13.95 -3.87 32.83
N TYR A 68 14.67 -4.98 32.59
CA TYR A 68 14.83 -6.08 33.54
C TYR A 68 16.24 -6.66 33.47
#